data_AF-A0A2V8M6R5-F1
#
_entry.id   AF-A0A2V8M6R5-F1
#
_cell.length_a   1.000
_cell.length_b   1.000
_cell.length_c   1.000
_cell.angle_alpha   90.00
_cell.angle_beta   90.00
_cell.angle_gamma   90.00
#
_symmetry.space_group_name_H-M   'P 1'
#
loop_
_entity.id
_entity.type
_entity.pdbx_description
1 polymer ?
#
loop_
_entity_poly.entity_id
_entity_poly.type
_entity_poly.pdbx_seq_one_letter_code
_entity_poly.pdbx_strand_id
1 'polypeptide(L)'
;PREPNIQAAPESLATRKVPPRSEWYTEPGKAFDNLYYIGSLRQSTWAVTTTDGIILIDAGYDYTAKELITDGLKKLHLDPAQIKYVILSHVHGDRWYGAKYLQDTYKARL
;
A
#
# COMPACT_ATOMS: atom_id res chain seq x y z
N PRO A 1 -24.10 5.15 23.00
CA PRO A 1 -22.68 4.71 23.13
C PRO A 1 -21.78 5.67 22.35
N ARG A 2 -20.74 6.24 22.98
CA ARG A 2 -19.73 7.03 22.24
C ARG A 2 -18.82 6.05 21.51
N GLU A 3 -18.60 6.28 20.22
CA GLU A 3 -17.59 5.56 19.44
C GLU A 3 -16.21 5.74 20.09
N PRO A 4 -15.39 4.68 20.18
CA PRO A 4 -14.03 4.83 20.69
C PRO A 4 -13.22 5.68 19.71
N ASN A 5 -12.59 6.74 20.23
CA ASN A 5 -11.62 7.53 19.49
C ASN A 5 -10.34 6.69 19.32
N ILE A 6 -10.24 5.91 18.24
CA ILE A 6 -9.01 5.23 17.81
C ILE A 6 -8.11 6.27 17.14
N GLN A 7 -7.67 7.28 17.90
CA GLN A 7 -6.50 8.08 17.54
C GLN A 7 -5.32 7.51 18.31
N ALA A 8 -4.64 6.54 17.71
CA ALA A 8 -3.22 6.36 18.03
C ALA A 8 -2.55 7.72 17.82
N ALA A 9 -1.87 8.25 18.84
CA ALA A 9 -1.15 9.51 18.72
C ALA A 9 -0.19 9.38 17.53
N PRO A 10 -0.30 10.20 16.47
CA PRO A 10 0.63 10.10 15.37
C PRO A 10 1.98 10.62 15.88
N GLU A 11 3.01 9.77 15.84
CA GLU A 11 4.32 10.32 15.50
C GLU A 11 4.12 11.14 14.24
N SER A 12 4.46 12.42 14.27
CA SER A 12 4.26 13.26 13.10
C SER A 12 5.03 12.63 11.93
N LEU A 13 4.39 12.50 10.77
CA LEU A 13 5.08 12.04 9.56
C LEU A 13 6.34 12.88 9.29
N ALA A 14 6.34 14.14 9.72
CA ALA A 14 7.44 15.09 9.59
C ALA A 14 8.71 14.73 10.38
N THR A 15 8.61 13.94 11.46
CA THR A 15 9.76 13.59 12.33
C THR A 15 10.30 12.18 12.08
N ARG A 16 9.68 11.41 11.18
CA ARG A 16 10.01 10.00 10.97
C ARG A 16 11.25 9.85 10.07
N LYS A 17 12.29 9.17 10.58
CA LYS A 17 13.46 8.83 9.78
C LYS A 17 13.10 7.71 8.79
N VAL A 18 13.23 7.99 7.49
CA VAL A 18 13.05 6.98 6.44
C VAL A 18 14.26 6.02 6.45
N PRO A 19 14.06 4.70 6.62
CA PRO A 19 15.14 3.73 6.54
C PRO A 19 15.73 3.66 5.13
N PRO A 20 17.02 3.29 4.98
CA PRO A 20 17.64 3.03 3.70
C PRO A 20 16.80 2.09 2.83
N ARG A 21 16.76 2.35 1.52
CA ARG A 21 16.01 1.54 0.55
C ARG A 21 16.26 0.04 0.67
N SER A 22 17.50 -0.36 0.94
CA SER A 22 17.90 -1.77 1.13
C SER A 22 17.20 -2.48 2.29
N GLU A 23 16.62 -1.76 3.25
CA GLU A 23 15.95 -2.35 4.41
C GLU A 23 14.47 -2.68 4.17
N TRP A 24 13.87 -2.15 3.10
CA TRP A 24 12.46 -2.34 2.80
C TRP A 24 12.20 -2.78 1.35
N TYR A 25 13.08 -2.48 0.40
CA TYR A 25 12.84 -2.79 -1.00
C TYR A 25 12.94 -4.29 -1.30
N THR A 26 11.99 -4.76 -2.10
CA THR A 26 12.02 -6.08 -2.75
C THR A 26 11.42 -5.95 -4.14
N GLU A 27 11.80 -6.85 -5.05
CA GLU A 27 11.13 -6.92 -6.35
C GLU A 27 9.68 -7.40 -6.18
N PRO A 28 8.73 -6.86 -6.99
CA PRO A 28 7.37 -7.37 -7.02
C PRO A 28 7.34 -8.74 -7.70
N GLY A 29 6.30 -9.52 -7.45
CA GLY A 29 6.18 -10.85 -8.01
C GLY A 29 4.74 -11.32 -8.12
N LYS A 30 4.48 -12.17 -9.10
CA LYS A 30 3.23 -12.92 -9.16
C LYS A 30 3.34 -14.10 -8.19
N ALA A 31 2.43 -14.17 -7.22
CA ALA A 31 2.40 -15.29 -6.28
C ALA A 31 1.69 -16.50 -6.91
N PHE A 32 0.41 -16.33 -7.28
CA PHE A 32 -0.39 -17.31 -8.02
C PHE A 32 -1.61 -16.63 -8.66
N ASP A 33 -2.23 -17.27 -9.65
CA ASP A 33 -3.48 -16.83 -10.32
C ASP A 33 -3.55 -15.33 -10.64
N ASN A 34 -4.34 -14.58 -9.87
CA ASN A 34 -4.56 -13.13 -10.00
C ASN A 34 -4.03 -12.35 -8.77
N LEU A 35 -3.19 -12.98 -7.94
CA LEU A 35 -2.58 -12.41 -6.74
C LEU A 35 -1.11 -12.06 -6.96
N TYR A 36 -0.77 -10.81 -6.68
CA TYR A 36 0.56 -10.25 -6.87
C TYR A 36 1.08 -9.64 -5.57
N TYR A 37 2.34 -9.92 -5.28
CA TYR A 37 3.07 -9.29 -4.20
C TYR A 37 3.73 -8.01 -4.68
N ILE A 38 3.44 -6.92 -3.97
CA ILE A 38 3.94 -5.55 -4.21
C ILE A 38 4.27 -4.88 -2.86
N GLY A 39 4.67 -5.71 -1.89
CA GLY A 39 5.04 -5.31 -0.55
C GLY A 39 6.53 -5.05 -0.38
N SER A 40 6.92 -4.79 0.85
CA SER A 40 8.29 -4.55 1.30
C SER A 40 8.87 -5.81 1.98
N LEU A 41 10.18 -5.87 2.20
CA LEU A 41 10.82 -6.95 2.98
C LEU A 41 10.21 -7.19 4.38
N ARG A 42 9.48 -6.21 4.92
CA ARG A 42 8.94 -6.22 6.29
C ARG A 42 7.43 -6.05 6.37
N GLN A 43 6.80 -5.50 5.32
CA GLN A 43 5.37 -5.20 5.27
C GLN A 43 4.77 -5.83 4.03
N SER A 44 3.70 -6.60 4.20
CA SER A 44 3.00 -7.14 3.05
C SER A 44 2.06 -6.10 2.45
N THR A 45 2.11 -5.97 1.14
CA THR A 45 1.08 -5.32 0.33
C THR A 45 0.79 -6.25 -0.84
N TRP A 46 -0.48 -6.51 -1.09
CA TRP A 46 -0.92 -7.42 -2.15
C TRP A 46 -1.82 -6.70 -3.13
N ALA A 47 -1.75 -7.08 -4.40
CA ALA A 47 -2.71 -6.70 -5.43
C ALA A 47 -3.47 -7.94 -5.90
N VAL A 48 -4.79 -7.83 -5.92
CA VAL A 48 -5.71 -8.79 -6.54
C VAL A 48 -6.27 -8.12 -7.79
N THR A 49 -6.00 -8.71 -8.97
CA THR A 49 -6.55 -8.21 -10.23
C THR A 49 -7.90 -8.85 -10.52
N THR A 50 -8.87 -8.04 -10.95
CA THR A 50 -10.18 -8.50 -11.44
C THR A 50 -10.43 -7.91 -12.84
N THR A 51 -11.55 -8.25 -13.46
CA THR A 51 -11.99 -7.62 -14.71
C THR A 51 -12.37 -6.15 -14.54
N ASP A 52 -12.70 -5.73 -13.31
CA ASP A 52 -13.22 -4.38 -13.01
C ASP A 52 -12.15 -3.46 -12.39
N GLY A 53 -10.97 -4.02 -12.11
CA GLY A 53 -9.80 -3.28 -11.65
C GLY A 53 -8.97 -4.05 -10.62
N ILE A 54 -8.18 -3.30 -9.85
CA ILE A 54 -7.24 -3.84 -8.89
C ILE A 54 -7.71 -3.48 -7.47
N ILE A 55 -7.73 -4.49 -6.60
CA ILE A 55 -7.94 -4.35 -5.17
C ILE A 55 -6.59 -4.50 -4.50
N LEU A 56 -6.22 -3.54 -3.66
CA LEU A 56 -5.04 -3.61 -2.82
C LEU A 56 -5.41 -4.10 -1.42
N ILE A 57 -4.51 -4.88 -0.82
CA ILE A 57 -4.56 -5.25 0.60
C ILE A 57 -3.36 -4.60 1.26
N ASP A 58 -3.63 -3.68 2.20
CA ASP A 58 -2.71 -2.71 2.80
C ASP A 58 -2.12 -1.69 1.82
N ALA A 59 -1.49 -0.64 2.35
CA ALA A 59 -0.91 0.47 1.58
C ALA A 59 0.56 0.75 1.91
N GLY A 60 1.15 0.02 2.85
CA GLY A 60 2.54 0.25 3.27
C GLY A 60 2.75 1.61 3.94
N TYR A 61 4.01 2.02 3.98
CA TYR A 61 4.41 3.37 4.37
C TYR A 61 4.30 4.35 3.19
N ASP A 62 4.04 5.62 3.50
CA ASP A 62 4.03 6.74 2.55
C ASP A 62 5.29 6.82 1.67
N TYR A 63 6.48 6.64 2.25
CA TYR A 63 7.74 6.66 1.48
C TYR A 63 7.95 5.43 0.58
N THR A 64 7.23 4.33 0.82
CA THR A 64 7.32 3.11 -0.01
C THR A 64 6.26 3.06 -1.10
N ALA A 65 5.11 3.68 -0.88
CA ALA A 65 3.89 3.42 -1.64
C ALA A 65 4.08 3.63 -3.15
N LYS A 66 4.73 4.74 -3.55
CA LYS A 66 5.00 4.98 -4.96
C LYS A 66 5.87 3.87 -5.57
N GLU A 67 6.98 3.51 -4.92
CA GLU A 67 7.93 2.58 -5.53
C GLU A 67 7.41 1.13 -5.50
N LEU A 68 6.91 0.67 -4.36
CA LEU A 68 6.48 -0.72 -4.21
C LEU A 68 5.14 -0.99 -4.90
N ILE A 69 4.18 -0.05 -4.84
CA ILE A 69 2.85 -0.25 -5.41
C ILE A 69 2.82 0.21 -6.87
N THR A 70 3.04 1.51 -7.13
CA THR A 70 2.88 2.05 -8.49
C THR A 70 3.91 1.51 -9.45
N ASP A 71 5.19 1.62 -9.09
CA ASP A 71 6.27 1.16 -9.97
C ASP A 71 6.34 -0.38 -9.97
N GLY A 72 5.98 -1.03 -8.86
CA GLY A 72 5.85 -2.49 -8.77
C GLY A 72 4.76 -3.07 -9.68
N LEU A 73 3.56 -2.50 -9.69
CA LEU A 73 2.48 -2.90 -10.61
C LEU A 73 2.91 -2.75 -12.08
N LYS A 74 3.57 -1.63 -12.43
CA LYS A 74 4.09 -1.41 -13.79
C LYS A 74 5.12 -2.46 -14.20
N LYS A 75 6.03 -2.84 -13.31
CA LYS A 75 7.00 -3.93 -13.55
C LYS A 75 6.33 -5.27 -13.82
N LEU A 76 5.16 -5.49 -13.22
CA LEU A 76 4.33 -6.68 -13.45
C LEU A 76 3.41 -6.54 -14.69
N HIS A 77 3.59 -5.48 -15.49
CA HIS A 77 2.74 -5.16 -16.64
C HIS A 77 1.26 -4.93 -16.30
N LEU A 78 0.98 -4.52 -15.06
CA LEU A 78 -0.33 -4.09 -14.59
C LEU A 78 -0.43 -2.57 -14.64
N ASP A 79 -1.64 -2.06 -14.89
CA ASP A 79 -1.91 -0.62 -14.93
C ASP A 79 -2.34 -0.11 -13.53
N PRO A 80 -1.54 0.71 -12.84
CA PRO A 80 -1.91 1.27 -11.54
C PRO A 80 -3.17 2.15 -11.58
N ALA A 81 -3.54 2.71 -12.74
CA ALA A 81 -4.79 3.47 -12.87
C ALA A 81 -6.04 2.60 -12.69
N GLN A 82 -5.87 1.27 -12.71
CA GLN A 82 -6.94 0.31 -12.40
C GLN A 82 -7.16 0.10 -10.91
N ILE A 83 -6.35 0.67 -10.01
CA ILE A 83 -6.59 0.58 -8.56
C ILE A 83 -7.96 1.18 -8.23
N LYS A 84 -8.87 0.37 -7.67
CA LYS A 84 -10.23 0.79 -7.28
C LYS A 84 -10.40 0.85 -5.77
N TYR A 85 -9.87 -0.14 -5.06
CA TYR A 85 -10.09 -0.33 -3.63
C TYR A 85 -8.77 -0.61 -2.92
N VAL A 86 -8.69 -0.19 -1.65
CA VAL A 86 -7.60 -0.50 -0.74
C VAL A 86 -8.23 -1.01 0.56
N ILE A 87 -8.10 -2.29 0.83
CA ILE A 87 -8.57 -2.92 2.06
C ILE A 87 -7.44 -2.86 3.07
N LEU A 88 -7.69 -2.24 4.23
CA LEU A 88 -6.68 -2.08 5.28
C LEU A 88 -6.88 -3.15 6.34
N SER A 89 -5.82 -3.90 6.62
CA SER A 89 -5.89 -4.98 7.61
C SER A 89 -6.03 -4.47 9.04
N HIS A 90 -5.27 -3.42 9.40
CA HIS A 90 -5.30 -2.78 10.72
C HIS A 90 -4.64 -1.39 10.68
N VAL A 91 -4.80 -0.62 11.76
CA VAL A 91 -4.50 0.82 11.81
C VAL A 91 -3.06 1.18 12.23
N HIS A 92 -2.08 0.35 11.87
CA HIS A 92 -0.67 0.71 12.06
C HIS A 92 -0.10 1.46 10.86
N GLY A 93 0.87 2.34 11.10
CA GLY A 93 1.46 3.20 10.07
C GLY A 93 2.12 2.43 8.92
N ASP A 94 2.61 1.22 9.20
CA ASP A 94 3.19 0.31 8.22
C ASP A 94 2.16 -0.28 7.25
N ARG A 95 0.86 -0.11 7.54
CA ARG A 95 -0.26 -0.52 6.67
C ARG A 95 -1.02 0.65 6.06
N TRP A 96 -1.09 1.76 6.77
CA TRP A 96 -2.02 2.86 6.47
C TRP A 96 -1.36 4.08 5.81
N TYR A 97 -0.09 4.41 6.08
CA TYR A 97 0.44 5.73 5.67
C TYR A 97 0.52 5.94 4.16
N GLY A 98 0.63 4.87 3.36
CA GLY A 98 0.55 4.95 1.90
C GLY A 98 -0.86 5.23 1.35
N ALA A 99 -1.92 5.07 2.16
CA ALA A 99 -3.30 5.19 1.70
C ALA A 99 -3.62 6.57 1.09
N LYS A 100 -3.10 7.64 1.69
CA LYS A 100 -3.29 9.00 1.17
C LYS A 100 -2.73 9.16 -0.25
N TYR A 101 -1.54 8.62 -0.51
CA TYR A 101 -0.95 8.63 -1.86
C TYR A 101 -1.87 7.92 -2.87
N LEU A 102 -2.44 6.78 -2.49
CA LEU A 102 -3.33 6.00 -3.34
C LEU A 102 -4.66 6.71 -3.60
N GLN A 103 -5.25 7.36 -2.59
CA GLN A 103 -6.45 8.18 -2.77
C GLN A 103 -6.18 9.40 -3.66
N ASP A 104 -5.10 10.14 -3.40
CA ASP A 104 -4.79 11.36 -4.13
C ASP A 104 -4.48 11.05 -5.61
N THR A 105 -3.72 9.98 -5.87
CA THR A 105 -3.23 9.61 -7.20
C THR A 105 -4.26 8.82 -8.02
N TYR A 106 -4.92 7.83 -7.41
CA TYR A 106 -5.78 6.86 -8.12
C TYR A 106 -7.26 6.98 -7.80
N LYS A 107 -7.64 7.86 -6.86
CA LYS A 107 -9.02 7.98 -6.35
C LYS A 107 -9.55 6.65 -5.78
N ALA A 108 -8.64 5.85 -5.24
CA ALA A 108 -8.96 4.57 -4.62
C ALA A 108 -9.90 4.77 -3.42
N ARG A 109 -10.85 3.84 -3.25
CA ARG A 109 -11.75 3.81 -2.09
C ARG A 109 -11.11 2.98 -0.97
N LEU A 110 -11.13 3.51 0.24
CA LEU A 110 -10.67 2.84 1.46
C LEU A 110 -11.85 2.17 2.16
#